data_AF-A0ABD0REW1-F1
#
_entry.id   AF-A0ABD0REW1-F1
#
_cell.length_a   1.000
_cell.length_b   1.000
_cell.length_c   1.000
_cell.angle_alpha   90.00
_cell.angle_beta   90.00
_cell.angle_gamma   90.00
#
_symmetry.space_group_name_H-M   'P 1'
#
loop_
_entity.id
_entity.type
_entity.pdbx_description
1 polymer ?
#
loop_
_entity_poly.entity_id
_entity_poly.type
_entity_poly.pdbx_seq_one_letter_code
_entity_poly.pdbx_strand_id
1 'polypeptide(L)' 'CDIDGEGVTRWWYSWYKDGSADALSDQQEHTFRPVTKTDAGKYSCYGAKSGGSRTSDISDAVTLTVS' A
#
# COMPACT_ATOMS: atom_id res chain seq x y z
N CYS A 1 1.18 -1.98 -5.61
CA CYS A 1 2.42 -2.08 -4.82
C CYS A 1 3.11 -3.34 -5.28
N ASP A 2 4.41 -3.30 -5.48
CA ASP A 2 5.17 -4.49 -5.84
C ASP A 2 6.44 -4.54 -4.99
N ILE A 3 6.79 -5.74 -4.53
CA ILE A 3 7.86 -5.94 -3.53
C ILE A 3 8.77 -7.05 -4.02
N ASP A 4 9.96 -6.65 -4.45
CA ASP A 4 11.03 -7.57 -4.84
C ASP A 4 11.62 -8.24 -3.61
N GLY A 5 11.11 -9.43 -3.29
CA GLY A 5 11.51 -10.21 -2.12
C GLY A 5 12.01 -11.59 -2.51
N GLU A 6 13.33 -11.75 -2.66
CA GLU A 6 13.91 -13.07 -2.93
C GLU A 6 13.49 -14.11 -1.86
N GLY A 7 12.99 -15.25 -2.34
CA GLY A 7 12.51 -16.34 -1.48
C GLY A 7 11.21 -16.05 -0.73
N VAL A 8 10.44 -15.02 -1.12
CA VAL A 8 9.10 -14.76 -0.58
C VAL A 8 8.06 -15.08 -1.65
N THR A 9 7.26 -16.10 -1.38
CA THR A 9 6.21 -16.58 -2.30
C THR A 9 4.91 -15.80 -2.17
N ARG A 10 4.67 -15.15 -1.01
CA ARG A 10 3.45 -14.39 -0.76
C ARG A 10 3.67 -13.27 0.25
N TRP A 11 3.19 -12.09 -0.11
CA TRP A 11 3.13 -10.91 0.73
C TRP A 11 1.69 -10.59 1.10
N TRP A 12 1.49 -10.10 2.33
CA TRP A 12 0.36 -9.29 2.73
C TRP A 12 0.73 -7.84 2.50
N TYR A 13 -0.17 -7.08 1.91
CA TYR A 13 0.06 -5.67 1.61
C TYR A 13 -0.69 -4.81 2.62
N SER A 14 -0.27 -3.56 2.78
CA SER A 14 -0.99 -2.56 3.55
C SER A 14 -0.77 -1.22 2.89
N TRP A 15 -1.86 -0.60 2.45
CA TRP A 15 -1.86 0.74 1.89
C TRP A 15 -2.19 1.77 2.96
N TYR A 16 -1.46 2.87 2.99
CA TYR A 16 -1.69 3.97 3.90
C TYR A 16 -1.95 5.23 3.11
N LYS A 17 -2.85 6.07 3.63
CA LYS A 17 -3.16 7.38 3.07
C LYS A 17 -2.73 8.47 4.05
N ASP A 18 -2.02 9.47 3.54
CA ASP A 18 -1.62 10.69 4.26
C ASP A 18 -0.92 10.44 5.60
N GLY A 19 -0.16 9.33 5.70
CA GLY A 19 0.55 8.94 6.91
C GLY A 19 -0.33 8.38 8.03
N SER A 20 -1.59 8.04 7.74
CA SER A 20 -2.48 7.34 8.67
C SER A 20 -1.84 6.02 9.14
N ALA A 21 -2.04 5.69 10.41
CA ALA A 21 -1.66 4.38 10.96
C ALA A 21 -2.64 3.27 10.54
N ASP A 22 -3.86 3.63 10.14
CA ASP A 22 -4.87 2.69 9.69
C ASP A 22 -4.65 2.34 8.22
N ALA A 23 -4.56 1.03 7.95
CA ALA A 23 -4.44 0.52 6.60
C ALA A 23 -5.77 0.68 5.85
N LEU A 24 -5.72 1.29 4.68
CA LEU A 24 -6.83 1.52 3.78
C LEU A 24 -7.19 0.28 2.96
N SER A 25 -6.21 -0.58 2.68
CA SER A 25 -6.39 -1.83 1.95
C SER A 25 -5.25 -2.80 2.21
N ASP A 26 -5.55 -4.10 2.18
CA ASP A 26 -4.62 -5.21 2.38
C ASP A 26 -4.22 -5.92 1.07
N GLN A 27 -4.70 -5.40 -0.06
CA GLN A 27 -4.49 -5.97 -1.40
C GLN A 27 -3.24 -5.41 -2.06
N GLN A 28 -2.63 -6.18 -2.96
CA GLN A 28 -1.49 -5.72 -3.76
C GLN A 28 -1.83 -4.45 -4.55
N GLU A 29 -3.06 -4.37 -5.05
CA GLU A 29 -3.60 -3.24 -5.79
C GLU A 29 -4.76 -2.62 -5.01
N HIS A 30 -4.73 -1.30 -4.86
CA HIS A 30 -5.87 -0.54 -4.36
C HIS A 30 -6.47 0.26 -5.52
N THR A 31 -7.71 -0.06 -5.89
CA THR A 31 -8.40 0.51 -7.05
C THR A 31 -9.52 1.45 -6.61
N PHE A 32 -9.44 2.72 -7.02
CA PHE A 32 -10.50 3.71 -6.79
C PHE A 32 -11.55 3.67 -7.90
N ARG A 33 -12.80 3.37 -7.57
CA ARG A 33 -13.94 3.41 -8.52
C ARG A 33 -15.27 3.71 -7.80
N PRO A 34 -15.93 4.86 -8.05
CA PRO A 34 -15.44 6.05 -8.77
C PRO A 34 -14.37 6.81 -7.96
N VAL A 35 -13.64 7.72 -8.62
CA VAL A 35 -12.68 8.62 -7.97
C VAL A 35 -13.38 9.95 -7.64
N THR A 36 -13.20 10.43 -6.42
CA THR A 36 -13.77 11.67 -5.88
C THR A 36 -12.67 12.57 -5.30
N LYS A 37 -12.98 13.85 -5.03
CA LYS A 37 -12.00 14.80 -4.45
C LYS A 37 -11.47 14.36 -3.10
N THR A 38 -12.23 13.57 -2.34
CA THR A 38 -11.80 13.01 -1.05
C THR A 38 -10.78 11.90 -1.21
N ASP A 39 -10.57 11.35 -2.41
CA ASP A 39 -9.53 10.36 -2.69
C ASP A 39 -8.18 11.01 -2.98
N ALA A 40 -8.11 12.33 -3.19
CA ALA A 40 -6.82 13.00 -3.31
C ALA A 40 -6.01 12.84 -2.01
N GLY A 41 -4.69 12.65 -2.14
CA GLY A 41 -3.79 12.44 -1.02
C GLY A 41 -2.49 11.73 -1.39
N LYS A 42 -1.65 11.47 -0.39
CA LYS A 42 -0.41 10.71 -0.52
C LYS A 42 -0.63 9.27 -0.12
N TYR A 43 -0.15 8.34 -0.93
CA TYR A 43 -0.32 6.91 -0.72
C TYR A 43 1.02 6.22 -0.65
N SER A 44 1.22 5.42 0.39
CA SER A 44 2.38 4.54 0.53
C SER A 44 1.93 3.11 0.78
N CYS A 45 2.80 2.14 0.49
CA CYS A 45 2.54 0.75 0.77
C CYS A 45 3.61 0.13 1.67
N TYR A 46 3.22 -0.95 2.32
CA TYR A 46 4.05 -1.80 3.16
C TYR A 46 3.72 -3.26 2.88
N GLY A 47 4.70 -4.14 3.04
CA GLY A 47 4.55 -5.58 2.90
C GLY A 47 4.98 -6.36 4.13
N ALA A 48 4.20 -7.37 4.50
CA ALA A 48 4.57 -8.39 5.48
C ALA A 48 4.51 -9.78 4.86
N LYS A 49 5.53 -10.62 5.08
CA LYS A 49 5.55 -11.99 4.57
C LYS A 49 4.43 -12.79 5.23
N SER A 50 3.65 -13.51 4.41
CA SER A 50 2.63 -14.41 4.93
C SER A 50 3.26 -15.56 5.72
N GLY A 51 2.85 -15.75 6.97
CA GLY A 51 3.34 -16.84 7.83
C GLY A 51 4.82 -16.71 8.27
N GLY A 52 5.39 -15.51 8.26
CA GLY A 52 6.76 -15.27 8.70
C GLY A 52 6.96 -13.88 9.31
N SER A 53 8.21 -13.57 9.67
CA SER A 53 8.59 -12.30 10.31
C SER A 53 9.22 -11.27 9.38
N ARG A 54 9.42 -11.59 8.09
CA ARG A 54 10.03 -10.68 7.11
C ARG A 54 9.03 -9.59 6.73
N THR A 55 9.49 -8.35 6.69
CA THR A 55 8.72 -7.17 6.32
C THR A 55 9.50 -6.34 5.31
N SER A 56 8.82 -5.53 4.52
CA SER A 56 9.45 -4.48 3.72
C SER A 56 9.59 -3.20 4.55
N ASP A 57 10.34 -2.23 4.03
CA ASP A 57 10.17 -0.84 4.46
C ASP A 57 8.88 -0.25 3.90
N ILE A 58 8.43 0.90 4.44
CA ILE A 58 7.37 1.69 3.81
C ILE A 58 7.91 2.27 2.49
N SER A 59 7.12 2.17 1.43
CA SER A 59 7.47 2.73 0.13
C SER A 59 7.51 4.26 0.14
N ASP A 60 8.19 4.84 -0.84
CA ASP A 60 7.98 6.25 -1.18
C ASP A 60 6.50 6.50 -1.47
N ALA A 61 6.03 7.70 -1.10
CA ALA A 61 4.64 8.07 -1.24
C ALA A 61 4.35 8.60 -2.66
N VAL A 62 3.29 8.09 -3.28
CA VAL A 62 2.74 8.60 -4.54
C VAL A 62 1.58 9.55 -4.26
N THR A 63 1.48 10.65 -5.01
CA THR A 63 0.40 11.63 -4.80
C THR A 63 -0.71 11.44 -5.83
N LEU A 64 -1.93 11.18 -5.36
CA LEU A 64 -3.14 11.20 -6.18
C LEU A 64 -3.75 12.61 -6.14
N THR A 65 -3.95 13.20 -7.31
CA THR A 65 -4.64 14.48 -7.48
C THR A 65 -5.93 14.27 -8.27
N VAL A 66 -7.00 14.94 -7.84
CA VAL A 66 -8.33 14.82 -8.44
C VAL A 66 -8.89 16.22 -8.65
N SER A 67 -9.18 16.60 -9.90
CA SER A 67 -9.64 17.94 -10.31
C SER A 67 -11.14 17.99 -10.58
#